data_AF-A0A931YC27-F1
#
_entry.id   AF-A0A931YC27-F1
#
_cell.length_a   1.000
_cell.length_b   1.000
_cell.length_c   1.000
_cell.angle_alpha   90.00
_cell.angle_beta   90.00
_cell.angle_gamma   90.00
#
_symmetry.space_group_name_H-M   'P 1'
#
loop_
_entity.id
_entity.type
_entity.pdbx_description
1 polymer ?
#
loop_
_entity_poly.entity_id
_entity_poly.type
_entity_poly.pdbx_seq_one_letter_code
_entity_poly.pdbx_strand_id
1 'polypeptide(L)'
;MAGDKLALLKLEIQKYLGIPYFTNKGKFKTTGSNVFVGKGTAKEIALETINLANQQNIKLLELSADRIYNFQKKNHLGIDCSGLACHLLNFYFDTKLDPRRTSAQMLTSSPLSQEIEDPTTGDLVQQKNGKHLLFIVEKDGNIINYIDSSFEGRGVRYGSFNINNPVFKHDGFFRLLLLN
;
A
#
# COMPACT_ATOMS: atom_id res chain seq x y z
N MET A 1 -0.19 -15.76 -20.02
CA MET A 1 -1.29 -14.76 -20.00
C MET A 1 -1.83 -14.43 -18.60
N ALA A 2 -1.99 -15.37 -17.65
CA ALA A 2 -2.17 -15.01 -16.22
C ALA A 2 -0.83 -14.83 -15.46
N GLY A 3 0.17 -15.67 -15.77
CA GLY A 3 1.51 -15.58 -15.17
C GLY A 3 2.23 -14.26 -15.44
N ASP A 4 2.03 -13.66 -16.62
CA ASP A 4 2.67 -12.39 -16.99
C ASP A 4 2.14 -11.21 -16.16
N LYS A 5 0.83 -11.21 -15.86
CA LYS A 5 0.18 -10.13 -15.10
C LYS A 5 0.59 -10.14 -13.63
N LEU A 6 0.67 -11.33 -13.01
CA LEU A 6 1.16 -11.48 -11.65
C LEU A 6 2.65 -11.09 -11.54
N ALA A 7 3.48 -11.47 -12.54
CA ALA A 7 4.87 -11.05 -12.59
C ALA A 7 5.01 -9.52 -12.65
N LEU A 8 4.21 -8.86 -13.49
CA LEU A 8 4.16 -7.40 -13.58
C LEU A 8 3.71 -6.74 -12.28
N LEU A 9 2.72 -7.31 -11.59
CA LEU A 9 2.30 -6.84 -10.26
C LEU A 9 3.44 -6.95 -9.24
N LYS A 10 4.16 -8.06 -9.21
CA LYS A 10 5.31 -8.24 -8.31
C LYS A 10 6.42 -7.22 -8.60
N LEU A 11 6.69 -6.92 -9.88
CA LEU A 11 7.61 -5.85 -10.27
C LEU A 11 7.12 -4.45 -9.86
N GLU A 12 5.81 -4.19 -9.92
CA GLU A 12 5.24 -2.93 -9.43
C GLU A 12 5.39 -2.81 -7.92
N ILE A 13 5.08 -3.87 -7.17
CA ILE A 13 5.22 -3.91 -5.70
C ILE A 13 6.67 -3.67 -5.27
N GLN A 14 7.66 -4.20 -6.00
CA GLN A 14 9.09 -3.98 -5.70
C GLN A 14 9.45 -2.49 -5.60
N LYS A 15 8.78 -1.61 -6.36
CA LYS A 15 9.02 -0.16 -6.32
C LYS A 15 8.60 0.47 -4.99
N TYR A 16 7.69 -0.16 -4.26
CA TYR A 16 7.19 0.33 -2.98
C TYR A 16 7.93 -0.25 -1.78
N LEU A 17 8.61 -1.39 -1.92
CA LEU A 17 9.28 -2.05 -0.79
C LEU A 17 10.27 -1.11 -0.09
N GLY A 18 10.21 -1.06 1.23
CA GLY A 18 11.05 -0.19 2.04
C GLY A 18 10.60 1.27 2.07
N ILE A 19 9.54 1.67 1.36
CA ILE A 19 8.95 3.01 1.56
C ILE A 19 8.39 3.09 3.00
N PRO A 20 8.67 4.17 3.76
CA PRO A 20 8.15 4.34 5.10
C PRO A 20 6.62 4.37 5.15
N TYR A 21 6.08 3.85 6.24
CA TYR A 21 4.66 4.00 6.52
C TYR A 21 4.41 5.44 6.94
N PHE A 22 3.47 6.08 6.26
CA PHE A 22 3.09 7.46 6.56
C PHE A 22 1.58 7.62 6.52
N THR A 23 1.00 7.98 7.67
CA THR A 23 -0.39 8.44 7.73
C THR A 23 -0.46 9.91 8.03
N ASN A 24 -1.26 10.62 7.26
CA ASN A 24 -1.50 12.03 7.47
C ASN A 24 -2.38 12.28 8.71
N LYS A 25 -1.74 12.42 9.87
CA LYS A 25 -2.35 12.89 11.11
C LYS A 25 -1.92 14.34 11.35
N GLY A 26 -2.62 15.33 10.77
CA GLY A 26 -2.42 16.74 11.14
C GLY A 26 -2.45 17.75 10.00
N LYS A 27 -1.64 18.82 10.14
CA LYS A 27 -1.64 20.07 9.35
C LYS A 27 -1.42 19.90 7.84
N PHE A 28 -0.95 18.74 7.38
CA PHE A 28 -0.63 18.48 5.98
C PHE A 28 -1.82 17.95 5.15
N LYS A 29 -3.01 17.79 5.73
CA LYS A 29 -4.22 17.30 4.99
C LYS A 29 -4.62 18.14 3.78
N THR A 30 -4.28 19.42 3.78
CA THR A 30 -4.63 20.37 2.72
C THR A 30 -3.51 20.62 1.72
N THR A 31 -2.37 19.93 1.83
CA THR A 31 -1.32 20.07 0.81
C THR A 31 -1.82 19.54 -0.54
N GLY A 32 -1.54 20.26 -1.62
CA GLY A 32 -1.91 19.85 -2.98
C GLY A 32 -1.22 18.56 -3.44
N SER A 33 -0.09 18.17 -2.84
CA SER A 33 0.68 16.99 -3.24
C SER A 33 0.23 15.71 -2.53
N ASN A 34 0.13 14.62 -3.29
CA ASN A 34 -0.21 13.28 -2.81
C ASN A 34 0.88 12.68 -1.91
N VAL A 35 2.15 13.04 -2.18
CA VAL A 35 3.31 12.49 -1.45
C VAL A 35 3.25 12.85 0.03
N PHE A 36 2.98 14.11 0.35
CA PHE A 36 2.94 14.61 1.73
C PHE A 36 1.70 14.19 2.52
N VAL A 37 0.78 13.46 1.88
CA VAL A 37 -0.43 12.93 2.54
C VAL A 37 -0.48 11.41 2.57
N GLY A 38 0.60 10.73 2.18
CA GLY A 38 0.68 9.27 2.18
C GLY A 38 -0.02 8.60 1.02
N LYS A 39 -0.30 9.35 -0.06
CA LYS A 39 -1.08 8.93 -1.23
C LYS A 39 -0.28 8.96 -2.54
N GLY A 40 1.00 9.30 -2.49
CA GLY A 40 1.86 9.35 -3.68
C GLY A 40 2.18 7.96 -4.22
N THR A 41 2.40 7.87 -5.53
CA THR A 41 2.99 6.71 -6.19
C THR A 41 4.46 6.55 -5.79
N ALA A 42 5.02 5.36 -5.98
CA ALA A 42 6.46 5.13 -5.76
C ALA A 42 7.35 6.11 -6.54
N LYS A 43 6.97 6.45 -7.78
CA LYS A 43 7.67 7.42 -8.62
C LYS A 43 7.63 8.83 -8.02
N GLU A 44 6.45 9.29 -7.62
CA GLU A 44 6.31 10.62 -7.00
C GLU A 44 7.10 10.72 -5.69
N ILE A 45 7.05 9.67 -4.86
CA ILE A 45 7.82 9.60 -3.61
C ILE A 45 9.33 9.64 -3.90
N ALA A 46 9.82 8.89 -4.90
CA ALA A 46 11.23 8.90 -5.29
C ALA A 46 11.70 10.26 -5.80
N LEU A 47 10.92 10.89 -6.68
CA LEU A 47 11.22 12.23 -7.21
C LEU A 47 11.26 13.28 -6.10
N GLU A 48 10.29 13.25 -5.17
CA GLU A 48 10.27 14.19 -4.06
C GLU A 48 11.42 13.94 -3.07
N THR A 49 11.82 12.68 -2.89
CA THR A 49 13.02 12.32 -2.12
C THR A 49 14.26 12.98 -2.73
N ILE A 50 14.43 12.91 -4.06
CA ILE A 50 15.54 13.55 -4.78
C ILE A 50 15.49 15.07 -4.65
N ASN A 51 14.32 15.68 -4.84
CA ASN A 51 14.14 17.13 -4.72
C ASN A 51 14.58 17.64 -3.35
N LEU A 52 14.10 17.01 -2.28
CA LEU A 52 14.42 17.39 -0.91
C LEU A 52 15.89 17.15 -0.56
N ALA A 53 16.48 16.07 -1.09
CA ALA A 53 17.90 15.80 -0.85
C ALA A 53 18.79 16.84 -1.53
N ASN A 54 18.46 17.23 -2.77
CA ASN A 54 19.16 18.31 -3.48
C ASN A 54 19.04 19.64 -2.73
N GLN A 55 17.85 19.99 -2.24
CA GLN A 55 17.63 21.19 -1.41
C GLN A 55 18.47 21.19 -0.12
N GLN A 56 18.70 20.00 0.45
CA GLN A 56 19.47 19.81 1.69
C GLN A 56 20.96 19.51 1.43
N ASN A 57 21.43 19.58 0.17
CA ASN A 57 22.78 19.21 -0.25
C ASN A 57 23.21 17.79 0.20
N ILE A 58 22.25 16.85 0.21
CA ILE A 58 22.46 15.45 0.54
C ILE A 58 22.61 14.65 -0.75
N LYS A 59 23.72 13.90 -0.86
CA LYS A 59 23.95 13.00 -1.99
C LYS A 59 23.29 11.65 -1.74
N LEU A 60 22.06 11.46 -2.24
CA LEU A 60 21.30 10.22 -2.02
C LEU A 60 22.02 8.96 -2.50
N LEU A 61 22.80 9.04 -3.58
CA LEU A 61 23.53 7.91 -4.15
C LEU A 61 24.62 7.37 -3.22
N GLU A 62 25.06 8.17 -2.24
CA GLU A 62 26.06 7.78 -1.24
C GLU A 62 25.40 7.22 0.04
N LEU A 63 24.06 7.24 0.13
CA LEU A 63 23.33 6.76 1.30
C LEU A 63 22.97 5.28 1.18
N SER A 64 23.08 4.55 2.29
CA SER A 64 22.49 3.21 2.41
C SER A 64 20.97 3.27 2.41
N ALA A 65 20.31 2.14 2.12
CA ALA A 65 18.86 2.02 2.15
C ALA A 65 18.24 2.51 3.48
N ASP A 66 18.84 2.16 4.63
CA ASP A 66 18.39 2.65 5.94
C ASP A 66 18.50 4.16 6.10
N ARG A 67 19.54 4.77 5.52
CA ARG A 67 19.71 6.23 5.56
C ARG A 67 18.70 6.93 4.65
N ILE A 68 18.40 6.35 3.48
CA ILE A 68 17.33 6.83 2.59
C ILE A 68 15.97 6.72 3.29
N TYR A 69 15.67 5.56 3.90
CA TYR A 69 14.45 5.34 4.68
C TYR A 69 14.27 6.40 5.77
N ASN A 70 15.31 6.63 6.57
CA ASN A 70 15.26 7.61 7.65
C ASN A 70 15.15 9.05 7.12
N PHE A 71 15.79 9.35 5.99
CA PHE A 71 15.66 10.64 5.31
C PHE A 71 14.22 10.87 4.83
N GLN A 72 13.60 9.89 4.18
CA GLN A 72 12.21 9.96 3.75
C GLN A 72 11.27 10.18 4.93
N LYS A 73 11.43 9.39 6.00
CA LYS A 73 10.62 9.51 7.22
C LYS A 73 10.77 10.87 7.88
N LYS A 74 11.99 11.41 7.98
CA LYS A 74 12.26 12.75 8.54
C LYS A 74 11.56 13.85 7.75
N ASN A 75 11.44 13.68 6.44
CA ASN A 75 10.79 14.63 5.54
C ASN A 75 9.32 14.29 5.25
N HIS A 76 8.69 13.44 6.08
CA HIS A 76 7.26 13.09 5.94
C HIS A 76 6.89 12.46 4.59
N LEU A 77 7.83 11.76 3.96
CA LEU A 77 7.60 10.98 2.76
C LEU A 77 7.28 9.53 3.13
N GLY A 78 6.23 8.99 2.52
CA GLY A 78 5.82 7.61 2.72
C GLY A 78 4.45 7.35 2.11
N ILE A 79 3.89 6.18 2.44
CA ILE A 79 2.59 5.76 1.92
C ILE A 79 1.76 5.08 3.02
N ASP A 80 0.45 5.32 3.04
CA ASP A 80 -0.47 4.59 3.92
C ASP A 80 -1.02 3.32 3.26
N CYS A 81 -1.68 2.46 4.05
CA CYS A 81 -2.21 1.18 3.57
C CYS A 81 -3.22 1.34 2.42
N SER A 82 -4.13 2.31 2.52
CA SER A 82 -5.13 2.56 1.47
C SER A 82 -4.56 3.22 0.22
N GLY A 83 -3.54 4.08 0.35
CA GLY A 83 -2.82 4.67 -0.78
C GLY A 83 -2.06 3.60 -1.56
N LEU A 84 -1.37 2.69 -0.84
CA LEU A 84 -0.71 1.54 -1.45
C LEU A 84 -1.72 0.66 -2.20
N ALA A 85 -2.83 0.27 -1.56
CA ALA A 85 -3.84 -0.57 -2.20
C ALA A 85 -4.48 0.11 -3.41
N CYS A 86 -4.81 1.41 -3.36
CA CYS A 86 -5.35 2.14 -4.51
C CYS A 86 -4.41 2.08 -5.71
N HIS A 87 -3.11 2.33 -5.51
CA HIS A 87 -2.12 2.29 -6.60
C HIS A 87 -1.96 0.89 -7.19
N LEU A 88 -1.94 -0.14 -6.34
CA LEU A 88 -1.84 -1.53 -6.81
C LEU A 88 -3.11 -2.00 -7.52
N LEU A 89 -4.29 -1.63 -7.02
CA LEU A 89 -5.57 -1.89 -7.68
C LEU A 89 -5.66 -1.19 -9.03
N ASN A 90 -5.27 0.10 -9.09
CA ASN A 90 -5.22 0.86 -10.33
C ASN A 90 -4.24 0.23 -11.33
N PHE A 91 -3.06 -0.17 -10.88
CA PHE A 91 -2.09 -0.83 -11.73
C PHE A 91 -2.60 -2.18 -12.27
N TYR A 92 -3.15 -3.01 -11.39
CA TYR A 92 -3.49 -4.38 -11.73
C TYR A 92 -4.83 -4.50 -12.50
N PHE A 93 -5.80 -3.63 -12.23
CA PHE A 93 -7.14 -3.73 -12.82
C PHE A 93 -7.63 -2.46 -13.53
N ASP A 94 -6.81 -1.40 -13.66
CA ASP A 94 -7.22 -0.10 -14.22
C ASP A 94 -8.46 0.51 -13.54
N THR A 95 -8.54 0.39 -12.21
CA THR A 95 -9.74 0.79 -11.43
C THR A 95 -10.02 2.29 -11.35
N LYS A 96 -9.05 3.14 -11.74
CA LYS A 96 -9.12 4.62 -11.69
C LYS A 96 -9.57 5.20 -10.33
N LEU A 97 -9.23 4.52 -9.23
CA LEU A 97 -9.44 4.98 -7.86
C LEU A 97 -8.57 6.20 -7.56
N ASP A 98 -9.15 7.19 -6.89
CA ASP A 98 -8.40 8.33 -6.36
C ASP A 98 -7.90 8.01 -4.94
N PRO A 99 -6.58 7.84 -4.74
CA PRO A 99 -6.03 7.51 -3.43
C PRO A 99 -6.30 8.58 -2.37
N ARG A 100 -6.58 9.84 -2.74
CA ARG A 100 -6.96 10.90 -1.79
C ARG A 100 -8.40 10.78 -1.29
N ARG A 101 -9.27 10.17 -2.09
CA ARG A 101 -10.72 10.07 -1.81
C ARG A 101 -11.14 8.67 -1.39
N THR A 102 -10.20 7.74 -1.34
CA THR A 102 -10.46 6.35 -1.04
C THR A 102 -9.71 5.94 0.24
N SER A 103 -10.47 5.62 1.28
CA SER A 103 -9.95 5.17 2.58
C SER A 103 -9.91 3.64 2.66
N ALA A 104 -9.21 3.12 3.68
CA ALA A 104 -9.20 1.68 3.93
C ALA A 104 -10.61 1.13 4.18
N GLN A 105 -11.44 1.87 4.92
CA GLN A 105 -12.83 1.52 5.18
C GLN A 105 -13.64 1.47 3.89
N MET A 106 -13.53 2.51 3.04
CA MET A 106 -14.26 2.54 1.77
C MET A 106 -13.89 1.35 0.87
N LEU A 107 -12.61 1.00 0.80
CA LEU A 107 -12.14 -0.16 0.02
C LEU A 107 -12.64 -1.51 0.54
N THR A 108 -13.12 -1.56 1.78
CA THR A 108 -13.56 -2.78 2.44
C THR A 108 -15.00 -2.65 2.95
N SER A 109 -15.82 -1.84 2.26
CA SER A 109 -17.24 -1.69 2.55
C SER A 109 -18.04 -1.40 1.30
N SER A 110 -19.35 -1.65 1.37
CA SER A 110 -20.30 -1.13 0.38
C SER A 110 -20.22 0.41 0.33
N PRO A 111 -20.39 1.03 -0.84
CA PRO A 111 -20.73 0.43 -2.13
C PRO A 111 -19.53 0.04 -3.00
N LEU A 112 -18.28 0.21 -2.55
CA LEU A 112 -17.12 -0.09 -3.41
C LEU A 112 -16.81 -1.58 -3.43
N SER A 113 -17.04 -2.28 -2.33
CA SER A 113 -16.67 -3.67 -2.16
C SER A 113 -17.74 -4.48 -1.45
N GLN A 114 -17.66 -5.79 -1.62
CA GLN A 114 -18.45 -6.78 -0.91
C GLN A 114 -17.54 -7.77 -0.18
N GLU A 115 -18.04 -8.32 0.92
CA GLU A 115 -17.35 -9.41 1.62
C GLU A 115 -17.41 -10.71 0.79
N ILE A 116 -16.36 -11.52 0.86
CA ILE A 116 -16.20 -12.76 0.11
C ILE A 116 -15.60 -13.87 0.98
N GLU A 117 -15.83 -15.13 0.62
CA GLU A 117 -15.29 -16.30 1.33
C GLU A 117 -14.01 -16.85 0.68
N ASP A 118 -13.86 -16.70 -0.64
CA ASP A 118 -12.72 -17.24 -1.41
C ASP A 118 -11.85 -16.13 -2.01
N PRO A 119 -10.88 -15.61 -1.25
CA PRO A 119 -10.01 -14.52 -1.70
C PRO A 119 -8.99 -14.96 -2.76
N THR A 120 -8.65 -14.02 -3.63
CA THR A 120 -7.72 -14.17 -4.76
C THR A 120 -6.82 -12.94 -4.88
N THR A 121 -5.89 -12.94 -5.85
CA THR A 121 -5.03 -11.79 -6.13
C THR A 121 -5.85 -10.52 -6.39
N GLY A 122 -5.53 -9.46 -5.67
CA GLY A 122 -6.19 -8.16 -5.77
C GLY A 122 -7.35 -7.95 -4.81
N ASP A 123 -7.80 -9.00 -4.11
CA ASP A 123 -8.73 -8.85 -3.00
C ASP A 123 -8.03 -8.25 -1.78
N LEU A 124 -8.82 -7.78 -0.83
CA LEU A 124 -8.36 -7.04 0.34
C LEU A 124 -8.71 -7.78 1.62
N VAL A 125 -7.80 -7.74 2.59
CA VAL A 125 -8.06 -8.20 3.96
C VAL A 125 -8.32 -6.97 4.82
N GLN A 126 -9.51 -6.88 5.42
CA GLN A 126 -9.82 -5.80 6.36
C GLN A 126 -9.23 -6.11 7.74
N GLN A 127 -8.66 -5.10 8.39
CA GLN A 127 -8.19 -5.19 9.78
C GLN A 127 -8.55 -3.93 10.58
N LYS A 128 -8.61 -4.11 11.90
CA LYS A 128 -8.76 -3.01 12.88
C LYS A 128 -10.06 -2.21 12.66
N ASN A 129 -11.15 -2.89 12.35
CA ASN A 129 -12.47 -2.33 12.05
C ASN A 129 -12.41 -1.33 10.89
N GLY A 130 -11.80 -1.73 9.77
CA GLY A 130 -11.68 -0.91 8.55
C GLY A 130 -10.62 0.21 8.61
N LYS A 131 -9.81 0.28 9.68
CA LYS A 131 -8.74 1.28 9.81
C LYS A 131 -7.43 0.86 9.16
N HIS A 132 -7.29 -0.41 8.81
CA HIS A 132 -6.15 -0.96 8.09
C HIS A 132 -6.63 -2.00 7.07
N LEU A 133 -5.82 -2.21 6.04
CA LEU A 133 -6.06 -3.26 5.07
C LEU A 133 -4.75 -3.83 4.54
N LEU A 134 -4.86 -5.01 3.96
CA LEU A 134 -3.78 -5.71 3.27
C LEU A 134 -4.24 -5.98 1.83
N PHE A 135 -3.33 -5.89 0.87
CA PHE A 135 -3.60 -6.26 -0.52
C PHE A 135 -3.09 -7.68 -0.77
N ILE A 136 -3.97 -8.58 -1.23
CA ILE A 136 -3.62 -9.98 -1.49
C ILE A 136 -2.87 -10.08 -2.81
N VAL A 137 -1.66 -10.63 -2.76
CA VAL A 137 -0.81 -10.81 -3.94
C VAL A 137 -1.05 -12.18 -4.54
N GLU A 138 -1.14 -13.21 -3.72
CA GLU A 138 -1.39 -14.59 -4.15
C GLU A 138 -1.95 -15.43 -3.00
N LYS A 139 -2.67 -16.49 -3.36
CA LYS A 139 -3.20 -17.50 -2.44
C LYS A 139 -2.68 -18.87 -2.85
N ASP A 140 -1.92 -19.50 -1.97
CA ASP A 140 -1.38 -20.85 -2.14
C ASP A 140 -2.05 -21.80 -1.15
N GLY A 141 -3.15 -22.41 -1.57
CA GLY A 141 -4.01 -23.20 -0.69
C GLY A 141 -4.59 -22.33 0.43
N ASN A 142 -4.17 -22.58 1.67
CA ASN A 142 -4.61 -21.82 2.85
C ASN A 142 -3.67 -20.66 3.21
N ILE A 143 -2.59 -20.44 2.45
CA ILE A 143 -1.64 -19.36 2.71
C ILE A 143 -2.01 -18.15 1.85
N ILE A 144 -2.23 -17.02 2.50
CA ILE A 144 -2.38 -15.71 1.84
C ILE A 144 -1.04 -15.00 1.93
N ASN A 145 -0.47 -14.70 0.78
CA ASN A 145 0.68 -13.81 0.64
C ASN A 145 0.15 -12.41 0.29
N TYR A 146 0.53 -11.42 1.08
CA TYR A 146 0.00 -10.07 0.98
C TYR A 146 1.11 -9.01 1.02
N ILE A 147 0.77 -7.80 0.60
CA ILE A 147 1.58 -6.60 0.80
C ILE A 147 0.77 -5.59 1.62
N ASP A 148 1.43 -4.92 2.57
CA ASP A 148 0.83 -3.85 3.34
C ASP A 148 1.82 -2.73 3.63
N SER A 149 1.30 -1.55 3.97
CA SER A 149 2.06 -0.46 4.58
C SER A 149 1.50 -0.21 5.97
N SER A 150 2.24 -0.55 7.02
CA SER A 150 1.76 -0.46 8.41
C SER A 150 2.76 0.16 9.37
N PHE A 151 2.22 0.68 10.47
CA PHE A 151 3.03 1.15 11.60
C PHE A 151 3.85 0.03 12.23
N GLU A 152 3.27 -1.16 12.46
CA GLU A 152 3.98 -2.31 13.02
C GLU A 152 5.13 -2.76 12.10
N GLY A 153 4.91 -2.72 10.78
CA GLY A 153 5.93 -3.02 9.77
C GLY A 153 6.92 -1.91 9.49
N ARG A 154 6.69 -0.72 10.05
CA ARG A 154 7.44 0.51 9.79
C ARG A 154 7.50 0.91 8.31
N GLY A 155 6.65 0.38 7.45
CA GLY A 155 6.73 0.61 6.01
C GLY A 155 6.02 -0.45 5.18
N VAL A 156 6.26 -0.37 3.87
CA VAL A 156 5.76 -1.32 2.90
C VAL A 156 6.57 -2.61 2.97
N ARG A 157 5.88 -3.74 3.19
CA ARG A 157 6.51 -5.06 3.28
C ARG A 157 5.56 -6.16 2.82
N TYR A 158 6.17 -7.27 2.41
CA TYR A 158 5.44 -8.53 2.26
C TYR A 158 5.15 -9.14 3.62
N GLY A 159 4.05 -9.86 3.68
CA GLY A 159 3.72 -10.75 4.78
C GLY A 159 2.95 -11.96 4.26
N SER A 160 2.80 -12.96 5.13
CA SER A 160 1.96 -14.10 4.85
C SER A 160 1.25 -14.58 6.11
N PHE A 161 0.09 -15.17 5.93
CA PHE A 161 -0.62 -15.84 7.01
C PHE A 161 -1.42 -17.03 6.48
N ASN A 162 -1.67 -17.99 7.36
CA ASN A 162 -2.61 -19.06 7.08
C ASN A 162 -4.02 -18.59 7.42
N ILE A 163 -5.00 -18.74 6.52
CA ILE A 163 -6.40 -18.32 6.72
C ILE A 163 -7.00 -18.96 7.97
N ASN A 164 -6.58 -20.18 8.30
CA ASN A 164 -7.05 -20.90 9.47
C ASN A 164 -6.27 -20.54 10.75
N ASN A 165 -5.37 -19.56 10.73
CA ASN A 165 -4.60 -19.15 11.89
C ASN A 165 -5.46 -18.31 12.84
N PRO A 166 -5.83 -18.82 14.03
CA PRO A 166 -6.68 -18.09 14.96
C PRO A 166 -6.00 -16.86 15.60
N VAL A 167 -4.67 -16.75 15.49
CA VAL A 167 -3.90 -15.62 16.03
C VAL A 167 -3.92 -14.43 15.07
N PHE A 168 -4.07 -14.68 13.77
CA PHE A 168 -4.10 -13.61 12.78
C PHE A 168 -5.48 -12.98 12.75
N LYS A 169 -5.58 -11.75 13.26
CA LYS A 169 -6.86 -11.02 13.31
C LYS A 169 -7.15 -10.37 11.97
N HIS A 170 -8.28 -10.70 11.37
CA HIS A 170 -8.88 -9.98 10.26
C HIS A 170 -10.39 -9.83 10.48
N ASP A 171 -10.97 -8.80 9.88
CA ASP A 171 -12.40 -8.49 10.01
C ASP A 171 -13.21 -9.04 8.82
N GLY A 172 -12.53 -9.52 7.76
CA GLY A 172 -13.15 -10.12 6.57
C GLY A 172 -12.26 -9.98 5.33
N PHE A 173 -12.65 -10.68 4.26
CA PHE A 173 -12.05 -10.56 2.93
C PHE A 173 -13.00 -9.79 2.02
N PHE A 174 -12.49 -8.86 1.23
CA PHE A 174 -13.31 -7.96 0.43
C PHE A 174 -12.83 -7.89 -1.01
N ARG A 175 -13.78 -7.94 -1.95
CA ARG A 175 -13.56 -7.74 -3.38
C ARG A 175 -14.27 -6.48 -3.84
N LEU A 176 -13.58 -5.66 -4.63
CA LEU A 176 -14.19 -4.48 -5.25
C LEU A 176 -15.28 -4.93 -6.25
N LEU A 177 -16.45 -4.31 -6.18
CA LEU A 177 -17.60 -4.66 -7.04
C LEU A 177 -17.33 -4.38 -8.52
N LEU A 178 -16.47 -3.43 -8.85
CA LEU A 178 -16.08 -3.11 -10.22
C LEU A 178 -15.16 -4.18 -10.88
N LEU A 179 -14.72 -5.17 -10.10
CA LEU A 179 -13.89 -6.29 -10.59
C LEU A 179 -14.72 -7.54 -10.96
N ASN A 180 -16.02 -7.52 -10.67
CA ASN A 180 -16.95 -8.61 -11.00
C ASN A 180 -17.52 -8.46 -12.41
#